data_AF-A0AAU1H4T9-F1
#
_entry.id   AF-A0AAU1H4T9-F1
#
_cell.length_a   1.000
_cell.length_b   1.000
_cell.length_c   1.000
_cell.angle_alpha   90.00
_cell.angle_beta   90.00
_cell.angle_gamma   90.00
#
_symmetry.space_group_name_H-M   'P 1'
#
loop_
_entity.id
_entity.type
_entity.pdbx_description
1 polymer ?
#
loop_
_entity_poly.entity_id
_entity_poly.type
_entity_poly.pdbx_seq_one_letter_code
_entity_poly.pdbx_strand_id
1 'polypeptide(L)'
;MTDNSELVAFVRARLDEEEEAARAAGGQGWRCPAEVPGEIHDRTGAIAFTLRTHGYDHHIALQDPARTLQRIETNRVLLDEYAEVAALDIDRPQRDFASGRAFGLGFVVRQMAAEHAGHPGYQVKWLPRFTQ
;
A
#
# COMPACT_ATOMS: atom_id res chain seq x y z
N MET A 1 -8.85 24.02 -10.14
CA MET A 1 -7.70 23.15 -10.48
C MET A 1 -7.67 22.06 -9.44
N THR A 2 -7.75 20.79 -9.85
CA THR A 2 -7.66 19.68 -8.91
C THR A 2 -6.22 19.62 -8.43
N ASP A 3 -5.98 19.98 -7.19
CA ASP A 3 -4.68 19.81 -6.58
C ASP A 3 -4.52 18.33 -6.19
N ASN A 4 -3.79 17.58 -7.02
CA ASN A 4 -3.50 16.18 -6.78
C ASN A 4 -2.38 15.99 -5.74
N SER A 5 -1.75 17.07 -5.25
CA SER A 5 -0.75 16.98 -4.18
C SER A 5 -1.33 16.43 -2.88
N GLU A 6 -2.60 16.76 -2.56
CA GLU A 6 -3.29 16.20 -1.38
C GLU A 6 -3.48 14.69 -1.49
N LEU A 7 -3.77 14.18 -2.70
CA LEU A 7 -3.88 12.74 -2.94
C LEU A 7 -2.53 12.06 -2.77
N VAL A 8 -1.46 12.64 -3.34
CA VAL A 8 -0.10 12.12 -3.21
C VAL A 8 0.34 12.10 -1.75
N ALA A 9 0.14 13.21 -1.03
CA ALA A 9 0.48 13.32 0.39
C ALA A 9 -0.31 12.32 1.24
N PHE A 10 -1.60 12.14 0.95
CA PHE A 10 -2.44 11.16 1.64
C PHE A 10 -1.92 9.74 1.46
N VAL A 11 -1.65 9.30 0.22
CA VAL A 11 -1.13 7.95 -0.05
C VAL A 11 0.26 7.77 0.54
N ARG A 12 1.14 8.76 0.42
CA ARG A 12 2.49 8.72 1.01
C ARG A 12 2.42 8.51 2.53
N ALA A 13 1.56 9.26 3.22
CA ALA A 13 1.40 9.13 4.67
C ALA A 13 0.93 7.72 5.09
N ARG A 14 0.04 7.08 4.32
CA ARG A 14 -0.41 5.71 4.62
C ARG A 14 0.70 4.68 4.41
N LEU A 15 1.49 4.84 3.35
CA LEU A 15 2.67 4.00 3.12
C LEU A 15 3.72 4.19 4.22
N ASP A 16 3.93 5.42 4.68
CA ASP A 16 4.86 5.73 5.79
C ASP A 16 4.39 5.08 7.11
N GLU A 17 3.08 5.14 7.42
CA GLU A 17 2.50 4.49 8.60
C GLU A 17 2.65 2.96 8.57
N GLU A 18 2.37 2.33 7.43
CA GLU A 18 2.56 0.88 7.27
C GLU A 18 4.05 0.49 7.37
N GLU A 19 4.95 1.32 6.82
CA GLU A 19 6.38 1.10 6.91
C GLU A 19 6.86 1.15 8.36
N GLU A 20 6.42 2.17 9.11
CA GLU A 20 6.75 2.31 10.52
C GLU A 20 6.28 1.09 11.32
N ALA A 21 5.04 0.64 11.09
CA ALA A 21 4.50 -0.56 11.73
C ALA A 21 5.31 -1.82 11.39
N ALA A 22 5.69 -2.01 10.11
CA ALA A 22 6.51 -3.15 9.69
C ALA A 22 7.92 -3.10 10.32
N ARG A 23 8.56 -1.93 10.37
CA ARG A 23 9.87 -1.77 11.03
C ARG A 23 9.77 -2.03 12.53
N ALA A 24 8.72 -1.54 13.19
CA ALA A 24 8.48 -1.78 14.62
C ALA A 24 8.27 -3.28 14.93
N ALA A 25 7.68 -4.04 14.00
CA ALA A 25 7.55 -5.48 14.07
C ALA A 25 8.85 -6.27 13.78
N GLY A 26 9.99 -5.57 13.64
CA GLY A 26 11.32 -6.13 13.46
C GLY A 26 11.85 -6.07 12.02
N GLY A 27 11.01 -5.79 11.04
CA GLY A 27 11.41 -5.62 9.63
C GLY A 27 11.99 -6.88 8.95
N GLN A 28 11.83 -8.05 9.56
CA GLN A 28 12.33 -9.33 9.06
C GLN A 28 11.19 -10.27 8.69
N GLY A 29 11.50 -11.31 7.90
CA GLY A 29 10.53 -12.32 7.51
C GLY A 29 10.08 -13.20 8.68
N TRP A 30 8.82 -13.61 8.65
CA TRP A 30 8.24 -14.56 9.59
C TRP A 30 8.11 -15.94 8.94
N ARG A 31 8.07 -16.99 9.77
CA ARG A 31 7.90 -18.38 9.31
C ARG A 31 7.00 -19.18 10.23
N CYS A 32 6.38 -20.22 9.68
CA CYS A 32 5.67 -21.23 10.45
C CYS A 32 6.49 -22.53 10.44
N PRO A 33 7.17 -22.90 11.54
CA PRO A 33 7.89 -24.18 11.59
C PRO A 33 6.93 -25.36 11.52
N ALA A 34 7.27 -26.38 10.74
CA ALA A 34 6.40 -27.54 10.51
C ALA A 34 6.22 -28.40 11.79
N GLU A 35 7.20 -28.35 12.68
CA GLU A 35 7.25 -29.12 13.92
C GLU A 35 6.29 -28.57 14.99
N VAL A 36 5.90 -27.29 14.87
CA VAL A 36 5.03 -26.60 15.83
C VAL A 36 3.90 -25.84 15.13
N PRO A 37 2.88 -26.55 14.59
CA PRO A 37 1.74 -25.91 13.94
C PRO A 37 1.03 -24.93 14.86
N GLY A 38 0.64 -23.77 14.30
CA GLY A 38 0.03 -22.68 15.04
C GLY A 38 1.03 -21.73 15.70
N GLU A 39 2.34 -21.88 15.49
CA GLU A 39 3.34 -20.91 15.94
C GLU A 39 3.91 -20.11 14.77
N ILE A 40 4.05 -18.80 14.97
CA ILE A 40 4.72 -17.90 14.05
C ILE A 40 6.05 -17.50 14.68
N HIS A 41 7.13 -17.66 13.93
CA HIS A 41 8.49 -17.44 14.39
C HIS A 41 9.17 -16.34 13.58
N ASP A 42 9.97 -15.52 14.25
CA ASP A 42 10.97 -14.66 13.62
C ASP A 42 12.36 -15.33 13.68
N ARG A 43 13.43 -14.56 13.48
CA ARG A 43 14.81 -15.07 13.58
C ARG A 43 15.23 -15.45 15.00
N THR A 44 14.55 -14.95 16.03
CA THR A 44 14.88 -15.14 17.45
C THR A 44 14.03 -16.23 18.12
N GLY A 45 12.85 -16.51 17.60
CA GLY A 45 11.98 -17.58 18.12
C GLY A 45 10.50 -17.31 17.84
N ALA A 46 9.63 -17.91 18.65
CA ALA A 46 8.18 -17.71 18.56
C ALA A 46 7.78 -16.27 18.96
N ILE A 47 6.96 -15.62 18.12
CA ILE A 47 6.45 -14.26 18.33
C ILE A 47 4.92 -14.21 18.48
N ALA A 48 4.21 -15.23 17.99
CA ALA A 48 2.75 -15.33 18.10
C ALA A 48 2.29 -16.79 18.03
N PHE A 49 1.11 -17.05 18.62
CA PHE A 49 0.48 -18.36 18.70
C PHE A 49 -0.97 -18.26 18.22
N THR A 50 -1.42 -19.22 17.42
CA THR A 50 -2.78 -19.27 16.85
C THR A 50 -3.46 -20.60 17.14
N LEU A 51 -4.77 -20.66 16.89
CA LEU A 51 -5.51 -21.92 16.86
C LEU A 51 -4.97 -22.81 15.74
N ARG A 52 -4.49 -24.01 16.10
CA ARG A 52 -3.71 -24.92 15.23
C ARG A 52 -4.47 -25.46 14.01
N THR A 53 -5.80 -25.33 13.96
CA THR A 53 -6.65 -26.02 12.96
C THR A 53 -7.16 -25.12 11.83
N HIS A 54 -6.75 -23.84 11.77
CA HIS A 54 -7.39 -22.86 10.88
C HIS A 54 -6.41 -22.16 9.91
N GLY A 55 -5.11 -22.50 9.93
CA GLY A 55 -4.12 -21.90 9.03
C GLY A 55 -3.88 -20.40 9.24
N TYR A 56 -4.29 -19.86 10.39
CA TYR A 56 -4.08 -18.44 10.73
C TYR A 56 -2.60 -18.08 10.80
N ASP A 57 -1.77 -18.98 11.32
CA ASP A 57 -0.32 -18.89 11.34
C ASP A 57 0.25 -18.62 9.94
N HIS A 58 -0.17 -19.41 8.94
CA HIS A 58 0.28 -19.21 7.56
C HIS A 58 -0.15 -17.86 6.98
N HIS A 59 -1.40 -17.43 7.21
CA HIS A 59 -1.85 -16.13 6.73
C HIS A 59 -1.09 -14.98 7.41
N ILE A 60 -0.88 -15.06 8.73
CA ILE A 60 -0.14 -14.04 9.48
C ILE A 60 1.32 -14.01 9.04
N ALA A 61 1.99 -15.16 8.93
CA ALA A 61 3.37 -15.24 8.46
C ALA A 61 3.51 -14.75 7.01
N LEU A 62 2.49 -14.93 6.16
CA LEU A 62 2.47 -14.39 4.80
C LEU A 62 2.39 -12.85 4.76
N GLN A 63 1.90 -12.20 5.82
CA GLN A 63 1.89 -10.75 5.99
C GLN A 63 3.12 -10.26 6.77
N ASP A 64 4.26 -10.94 6.62
CA ASP A 64 5.46 -10.59 7.38
C ASP A 64 5.97 -9.17 7.09
N PRO A 65 6.72 -8.57 8.03
CA PRO A 65 7.31 -7.26 7.86
C PRO A 65 8.19 -7.08 6.63
N ALA A 66 9.03 -8.06 6.29
CA ALA A 66 9.95 -7.92 5.16
C ALA A 66 9.20 -7.84 3.82
N ARG A 67 8.17 -8.67 3.65
CA ARG A 67 7.29 -8.63 2.47
C ARG A 67 6.48 -7.34 2.42
N THR A 68 6.01 -6.86 3.56
CA THR A 68 5.28 -5.58 3.67
C THR A 68 6.18 -4.42 3.19
N LEU A 69 7.42 -4.37 3.68
CA LEU A 69 8.40 -3.35 3.26
C LEU A 69 8.67 -3.42 1.74
N GLN A 70 8.86 -4.62 1.17
CA GLN A 70 9.06 -4.78 -0.28
C GLN A 70 7.86 -4.28 -1.11
N ARG A 71 6.63 -4.55 -0.66
CA ARG A 71 5.41 -4.03 -1.29
C ARG A 71 5.37 -2.50 -1.23
N ILE A 72 5.69 -1.93 -0.07
CA ILE A 72 5.70 -0.47 0.12
C ILE A 72 6.71 0.19 -0.82
N GLU A 73 7.92 -0.35 -0.95
CA GLU A 73 8.92 0.19 -1.90
C GLU A 73 8.40 0.17 -3.34
N THR A 74 7.73 -0.91 -3.76
CA THR A 74 7.12 -0.99 -5.11
C THR A 74 6.02 0.07 -5.29
N ASN A 75 5.20 0.27 -4.26
CA ASN A 75 4.14 1.27 -4.24
C ASN A 75 4.70 2.71 -4.25
N ARG A 76 5.83 2.96 -3.58
CA ARG A 76 6.54 4.26 -3.59
C ARG A 76 7.00 4.61 -5.00
N VAL A 77 7.55 3.65 -5.75
CA VAL A 77 7.93 3.88 -7.16
C VAL A 77 6.73 4.34 -7.98
N LEU A 78 5.59 3.66 -7.88
CA LEU A 78 4.38 4.06 -8.63
C LEU A 78 3.88 5.46 -8.22
N LEU A 79 3.93 5.78 -6.93
CA LEU A 79 3.51 7.07 -6.39
C LEU A 79 4.45 8.21 -6.83
N ASP A 80 5.76 7.99 -6.78
CA ASP A 80 6.76 8.97 -7.20
C ASP A 80 6.64 9.24 -8.71
N GLU A 81 6.44 8.20 -9.52
CA GLU A 81 6.21 8.36 -10.96
C GLU A 81 4.94 9.15 -11.28
N TYR A 82 3.88 9.01 -10.48
CA TYR A 82 2.68 9.84 -10.60
C TYR A 82 2.94 11.28 -10.16
N ALA A 83 3.66 11.49 -9.06
CA ALA A 83 3.92 12.80 -8.49
C ALA A 83 4.56 13.74 -9.52
N GLU A 84 5.48 13.24 -10.34
CA GLU A 84 6.13 13.98 -11.44
C GLU A 84 5.16 14.54 -12.48
N VAL A 85 4.01 13.88 -12.68
CA VAL A 85 3.02 14.24 -13.71
C VAL A 85 1.65 14.62 -13.13
N ALA A 86 1.51 14.66 -11.81
CA ALA A 86 0.22 14.81 -11.13
C ALA A 86 -0.50 16.12 -11.51
N ALA A 87 0.24 17.18 -11.85
CA ALA A 87 -0.33 18.45 -12.30
C ALA A 87 -1.05 18.36 -13.67
N LEU A 88 -0.78 17.32 -14.46
CA LEU A 88 -1.40 17.07 -15.77
C LEU A 88 -2.65 16.17 -15.67
N ASP A 89 -2.90 15.54 -14.52
CA ASP A 89 -4.08 14.72 -14.27
C ASP A 89 -5.29 15.60 -13.89
N ILE A 90 -5.82 16.28 -14.91
CA ILE A 90 -6.92 17.25 -14.82
C ILE A 90 -8.12 16.80 -15.67
N ASP A 91 -9.29 17.40 -15.43
CA ASP A 91 -10.55 17.03 -16.09
C ASP A 91 -10.53 17.13 -17.62
N ARG A 92 -9.72 18.05 -18.17
CA ARG A 92 -9.59 18.29 -19.62
C ARG A 92 -8.11 18.27 -20.00
N PRO A 93 -7.50 17.08 -20.07
CA PRO A 93 -6.09 16.96 -20.34
C PRO A 93 -5.81 17.17 -21.84
N GLN A 94 -4.56 17.49 -22.18
CA GLN A 94 -4.12 17.49 -23.57
C GLN A 94 -4.11 16.06 -24.12
N ARG A 95 -4.18 15.92 -25.45
CA ARG A 95 -4.12 14.60 -26.12
C ARG A 95 -2.67 14.24 -26.46
N ASP A 96 -1.82 14.18 -25.44
CA ASP A 96 -0.41 13.86 -25.56
C ASP A 96 0.01 12.73 -24.60
N PHE A 97 1.25 12.28 -24.75
CA PHE A 97 1.79 11.17 -23.96
C PHE A 97 1.86 11.50 -22.46
N ALA A 98 2.30 12.71 -22.09
CA ALA A 98 2.47 13.10 -20.70
C ALA A 98 1.12 13.15 -19.96
N SER A 99 0.10 13.70 -20.60
CA SER A 99 -1.27 13.73 -20.12
C SER A 99 -1.89 12.34 -19.99
N GLY A 100 -1.67 11.47 -20.98
CA GLY A 100 -2.11 10.07 -20.92
C GLY A 100 -1.44 9.29 -19.79
N ARG A 101 -0.14 9.51 -19.58
CA ARG A 101 0.63 8.96 -18.46
C ARG A 101 0.10 9.44 -17.12
N ALA A 102 -0.19 10.74 -16.98
CA ALA A 102 -0.76 11.31 -15.77
C ALA A 102 -2.12 10.70 -15.41
N PHE A 103 -3.01 10.56 -16.39
CA PHE A 103 -4.31 9.94 -16.20
C PHE A 103 -4.19 8.47 -15.77
N GLY A 104 -3.36 7.68 -16.46
CA GLY A 104 -3.16 6.26 -16.16
C GLY A 104 -2.57 6.02 -14.77
N LEU A 105 -1.51 6.75 -14.41
CA LEU A 105 -0.90 6.66 -13.08
C LEU A 105 -1.84 7.21 -12.00
N GLY A 106 -2.60 8.27 -12.30
CA GLY A 106 -3.61 8.81 -11.40
C GLY A 106 -4.71 7.81 -11.09
N PHE A 107 -5.09 6.94 -12.03
CA PHE A 107 -6.02 5.85 -11.74
C PHE A 107 -5.45 4.89 -10.70
N VAL A 108 -4.18 4.49 -10.84
CA VAL A 108 -3.48 3.60 -9.89
C VAL A 108 -3.42 4.23 -8.49
N VAL A 109 -2.98 5.48 -8.38
CA VAL A 109 -2.87 6.16 -7.08
C VAL A 109 -4.23 6.35 -6.40
N ARG A 110 -5.31 6.55 -7.15
CA ARG A 110 -6.67 6.55 -6.60
C ARG A 110 -7.11 5.17 -6.08
N GLN A 111 -6.67 4.06 -6.68
CA GLN A 111 -6.90 2.72 -6.12
C GLN A 111 -6.15 2.55 -4.79
N MET A 112 -4.89 2.98 -4.73
CA MET A 112 -4.11 2.94 -3.48
C MET A 112 -4.80 3.75 -2.37
N ALA A 113 -5.32 4.94 -2.69
CA ALA A 113 -6.09 5.72 -1.72
C ALA A 113 -7.39 5.03 -1.29
N ALA A 114 -8.05 4.29 -2.19
CA ALA A 114 -9.31 3.60 -1.92
C ALA A 114 -9.17 2.45 -0.89
N GLU A 115 -7.98 1.86 -0.74
CA GLU A 115 -7.68 0.90 0.35
C GLU A 115 -7.90 1.54 1.74
N HIS A 116 -7.80 2.86 1.83
CA HIS A 116 -8.00 3.64 3.05
C HIS A 116 -9.29 4.49 3.00
N ALA A 117 -10.32 4.05 2.28
CA ALA A 117 -11.59 4.80 2.16
C ALA A 117 -12.30 5.04 3.50
N GLY A 118 -12.03 4.23 4.52
CA GLY A 118 -12.52 4.43 5.89
C GLY A 118 -11.74 5.44 6.73
N HIS A 119 -10.61 5.95 6.22
CA HIS A 119 -9.76 6.89 6.96
C HIS A 119 -10.37 8.31 6.95
N PRO A 120 -10.39 9.05 8.08
CA PRO A 120 -11.01 10.38 8.16
C PRO A 120 -10.46 11.42 7.17
N GLY A 121 -9.17 11.29 6.83
CA GLY A 121 -8.50 12.14 5.82
C GLY A 121 -8.78 11.76 4.36
N TYR A 122 -9.50 10.66 4.11
CA TYR A 122 -9.88 10.26 2.75
C TYR A 122 -10.89 11.25 2.18
N GLN A 123 -10.69 11.69 0.93
CA GLN A 123 -11.62 12.57 0.25
C GLN A 123 -12.38 11.82 -0.85
N VAL A 124 -13.71 11.88 -0.81
CA VAL A 124 -14.61 11.25 -1.80
C VAL A 124 -14.30 11.68 -3.25
N LYS A 125 -13.73 12.88 -3.44
CA LYS A 125 -13.30 13.38 -4.75
C LYS A 125 -12.22 12.50 -5.42
N TRP A 126 -11.51 11.69 -4.64
CA TRP A 126 -10.51 10.73 -5.10
C TRP A 126 -11.09 9.38 -5.51
N LEU A 127 -12.41 9.16 -5.35
CA LEU A 127 -13.04 7.96 -5.85
C LEU A 127 -12.63 7.73 -7.32
N PRO A 128 -12.27 6.49 -7.69
CA PRO A 128 -11.95 6.16 -9.06
C PRO A 128 -13.11 6.62 -9.95
N ARG A 129 -12.84 7.58 -10.83
CA ARG A 129 -13.82 7.97 -11.83
C ARG A 129 -13.86 6.85 -12.85
N PHE A 130 -14.82 5.94 -12.70
CA PHE A 130 -15.11 4.99 -13.75
C PHE A 130 -15.59 5.82 -14.95
N THR A 131 -14.78 5.88 -16.00
CA THR A 131 -15.24 6.38 -17.30
C THR A 131 -16.36 5.48 -17.78
N GLN A 132 -17.57 6.04 -17.92
CA GLN A 132 -18.65 5.45 -18.71
C GLN A 132 -18.32 5.57 -20.20
#